data_AF-A0A6P4IMT0-F1
#
_entry.id   AF-A0A6P4IMT0-F1
#
_cell.length_a   1.000
_cell.length_b   1.000
_cell.length_c   1.000
_cell.angle_alpha   90.00
_cell.angle_beta   90.00
_cell.angle_gamma   90.00
#
_symmetry.space_group_name_H-M   'P 1'
#
loop_
_entity.id
_entity.type
_entity.pdbx_description
1 polymer ?
#
loop_
_entity_poly.entity_id
_entity_poly.type
_entity_poly.pdbx_seq_one_letter_code
_entity_poly.pdbx_strand_id
1 'polypeptide(L)'
;MSKLSLILLLVAVLAIASTQADGDRRPCPGRCQSLSSGGKSVCIRNKATNTCTKLRACRLREKNCRRRDSGLEPIRETCVTRCRNILGSSGVGQCAPRLRKGVLNAAGSKRLRNCRKPCQDSKIATCWRNKQNGCILQTRCQAEQRNCERPNNQWMRASQWSCKGNVVGGGVRHCNGRSIIKD
;
A
#
# COMPACT_ATOMS: atom_id res chain seq x y z
N MET A 1 64.13 31.11 12.10
CA MET A 1 62.92 30.96 12.96
C MET A 1 61.67 30.54 12.17
N SER A 2 61.44 31.02 10.94
CA SER A 2 60.23 30.72 10.14
C SER A 2 60.01 29.24 9.76
N LYS A 3 61.08 28.49 9.46
CA LYS A 3 60.98 27.08 8.99
C LYS A 3 60.46 26.11 10.07
N LEU A 4 60.77 26.36 11.34
CA LEU A 4 60.31 25.50 12.45
C LEU A 4 58.82 25.68 12.75
N SER A 5 58.30 26.91 12.67
CA SER A 5 56.85 27.16 12.80
C SER A 5 56.05 26.51 11.68
N LEU A 6 56.58 26.47 10.45
CA LEU A 6 55.94 25.84 9.30
C LEU A 6 55.86 24.32 9.46
N ILE A 7 56.91 23.69 9.98
CA ILE A 7 56.93 22.26 10.29
C ILE A 7 55.95 21.92 11.43
N LEU A 8 55.92 22.72 12.49
CA LEU A 8 54.99 22.53 13.60
C LEU A 8 53.53 22.67 13.17
N LEU A 9 53.23 23.62 12.28
CA LEU A 9 51.91 23.78 11.67
C LEU A 9 51.53 22.57 10.80
N LEU A 10 52.44 22.05 9.99
CA LEU A 10 52.20 20.86 9.17
C LEU A 10 51.94 19.62 10.04
N VAL A 11 52.73 19.42 11.09
CA VAL A 11 52.56 18.30 12.04
C VAL A 11 51.23 18.45 12.80
N ALA A 12 50.86 19.67 13.22
CA ALA A 12 49.58 19.92 13.87
C ALA A 12 48.39 19.63 12.96
N VAL A 13 48.46 20.04 11.69
CA VAL A 13 47.40 19.76 10.69
C VAL A 13 47.28 18.26 10.41
N LEU A 14 48.40 17.53 10.30
CA LEU A 14 48.42 16.07 10.14
C LEU A 14 47.87 15.32 11.38
N ALA A 15 48.16 15.80 12.59
CA ALA A 15 47.63 15.23 13.83
C ALA A 15 46.11 15.47 13.99
N ILE A 16 45.60 16.62 13.55
CA ILE A 16 44.16 16.94 13.61
C ILE A 16 43.37 16.20 12.51
N ALA A 17 43.99 15.97 11.34
CA ALA A 17 43.37 15.19 10.27
C ALA A 17 43.24 13.69 10.62
N SER A 18 44.21 13.14 11.35
CA SER A 18 44.20 11.72 11.75
C SER A 18 43.20 11.42 12.88
N THR A 19 42.97 12.37 13.80
CA THR A 19 42.00 12.19 14.91
C THR A 19 40.54 12.35 14.46
N GLN A 20 40.27 13.09 13.38
CA GLN A 20 38.91 13.20 12.82
C GLN A 20 38.52 12.03 11.90
N ALA A 21 39.48 11.24 11.43
CA ALA A 21 39.21 10.05 10.62
C ALA A 21 38.65 8.86 11.42
N ASP A 22 38.70 8.92 12.76
CA ASP A 22 38.29 7.83 13.66
C ASP A 22 36.98 8.13 14.42
N GLY A 23 36.25 9.16 13.99
CA GLY A 23 34.95 9.51 14.55
C GLY A 23 33.86 8.52 14.14
N ASP A 24 33.38 7.73 15.09
CA ASP A 24 32.14 6.91 15.04
C ASP A 24 32.26 5.44 14.58
N ARG A 25 33.44 4.82 14.76
CA ARG A 25 33.58 3.35 14.74
C ARG A 25 33.07 2.73 16.04
N ARG A 26 31.74 2.76 16.24
CA ARG A 26 31.11 1.92 17.27
C ARG A 26 31.45 0.44 17.00
N PRO A 27 31.87 -0.34 18.02
CA PRO A 27 32.15 -1.77 17.85
C PRO A 27 30.97 -2.49 17.23
N CYS A 28 31.24 -3.44 16.33
CA CYS A 28 30.17 -4.20 15.71
C CYS A 28 29.38 -4.99 16.75
N PRO A 29 28.04 -4.90 16.73
CA PRO A 29 27.23 -5.77 17.57
C PRO A 29 27.52 -7.22 17.20
N GLY A 30 27.60 -8.09 18.20
CA GLY A 30 27.94 -9.51 18.05
C GLY A 30 27.04 -10.26 17.06
N ARG A 31 27.41 -11.50 16.74
CA ARG A 31 26.71 -12.33 15.74
C ARG A 31 25.21 -12.42 16.03
N CYS A 32 24.38 -12.26 15.00
CA CYS A 32 22.95 -12.45 15.20
C CYS A 32 22.62 -13.92 15.50
N GLN A 33 22.18 -14.19 16.73
CA GLN A 33 21.76 -15.50 17.20
C GLN A 33 20.38 -15.88 16.62
N SER A 34 20.20 -17.16 16.25
CA SER A 34 19.01 -17.67 15.56
C SER A 34 17.74 -17.70 16.43
N LEU A 35 17.89 -17.65 17.75
CA LEU A 35 16.85 -17.98 18.73
C LEU A 35 16.09 -16.77 19.32
N SER A 36 16.48 -15.53 19.02
CA SER A 36 15.63 -14.38 19.40
C SER A 36 14.40 -14.34 18.50
N SER A 37 13.36 -15.05 18.95
CA SER A 37 12.00 -15.07 18.44
C SER A 37 11.49 -13.66 18.15
N GLY A 38 10.95 -13.43 16.95
CA GLY A 38 10.19 -12.21 16.61
C GLY A 38 10.92 -11.10 15.84
N GLY A 39 12.15 -11.32 15.36
CA GLY A 39 12.87 -10.28 14.62
C GLY A 39 12.24 -9.92 13.26
N LYS A 40 11.84 -8.65 13.07
CA LYS A 40 11.38 -8.08 11.79
C LYS A 40 12.29 -8.49 10.63
N SER A 41 11.74 -9.15 9.61
CA SER A 41 12.43 -9.39 8.34
C SER A 41 12.52 -8.11 7.53
N VAL A 42 13.67 -7.88 6.94
CA VAL A 42 13.96 -6.77 6.03
C VAL A 42 14.26 -7.31 4.64
N CYS A 43 14.08 -6.46 3.63
CA CYS A 43 14.38 -6.78 2.25
C CYS A 43 15.51 -5.87 1.76
N ILE A 44 16.49 -6.44 1.08
CA ILE A 44 17.53 -5.69 0.38
C ILE A 44 17.51 -6.07 -1.10
N ARG A 45 17.87 -5.13 -1.97
CA ARG A 45 17.91 -5.33 -3.42
C ARG A 45 19.30 -5.05 -3.96
N ASN A 46 19.85 -6.02 -4.69
CA ASN A 46 20.95 -5.76 -5.60
C ASN A 46 20.39 -5.13 -6.88
N LYS A 47 20.83 -3.90 -7.19
CA LYS A 47 20.35 -3.17 -8.38
C LYS A 47 20.92 -3.75 -9.68
N ALA A 48 22.15 -4.26 -9.66
CA ALA A 48 22.83 -4.77 -10.86
C ALA A 48 22.18 -6.05 -11.39
N THR A 49 21.82 -6.97 -10.48
CA THR A 49 21.24 -8.28 -10.85
C THR A 49 19.73 -8.36 -10.65
N ASN A 50 19.11 -7.30 -10.14
CA ASN A 50 17.70 -7.27 -9.72
C ASN A 50 17.31 -8.39 -8.73
N THR A 51 18.28 -8.96 -8.00
CA THR A 51 18.03 -9.97 -6.97
C THR A 51 17.69 -9.31 -5.64
N CYS A 52 16.74 -9.90 -4.93
CA CYS A 52 16.34 -9.50 -3.60
C CYS A 52 16.82 -10.54 -2.58
N THR A 53 17.17 -10.06 -1.39
CA THR A 53 17.47 -10.92 -0.25
C THR A 53 16.56 -10.53 0.91
N LYS A 54 15.85 -11.53 1.43
CA LYS A 54 15.10 -11.43 2.68
C LYS A 54 16.00 -11.91 3.80
N LEU A 55 16.15 -11.13 4.85
CA LEU A 55 16.94 -11.49 6.02
C LEU A 55 16.39 -10.80 7.27
N ARG A 56 16.81 -11.24 8.45
CA ARG A 56 16.47 -10.56 9.71
C ARG A 56 17.19 -9.22 9.81
N ALA A 57 16.57 -8.22 10.44
CA ALA A 57 17.18 -6.90 10.65
C ALA A 57 18.54 -6.95 11.36
N CYS A 58 18.72 -7.85 12.34
CA CYS A 58 20.01 -8.08 13.00
C CYS A 58 21.13 -8.47 12.01
N ARG A 59 20.83 -9.32 11.03
CA ARG A 59 21.78 -9.79 10.02
C ARG A 59 22.16 -8.67 9.06
N LEU A 60 21.24 -7.74 8.80
CA LEU A 60 21.56 -6.55 8.00
C LEU A 60 22.49 -5.62 8.77
N ARG A 61 22.23 -5.40 10.06
CA ARG A 61 23.12 -4.61 10.94
C ARG A 61 24.52 -5.20 11.01
N GLU A 62 24.63 -6.52 11.19
CA GLU A 62 25.90 -7.24 11.21
C GLU A 62 26.68 -7.08 9.88
N LYS A 63 25.99 -7.21 8.74
CA LYS A 63 26.59 -6.99 7.41
C LYS A 63 27.04 -5.55 7.20
N ASN A 64 26.20 -4.59 7.58
CA ASN A 64 26.52 -3.16 7.42
C ASN A 64 27.67 -2.74 8.33
N CYS A 65 27.82 -3.37 9.49
CA CYS A 65 28.96 -3.12 10.34
C CYS A 65 30.27 -3.63 9.72
N ARG A 66 30.30 -4.88 9.23
CA ARG A 66 31.47 -5.39 8.49
C ARG A 66 31.83 -4.54 7.28
N ARG A 67 30.83 -4.02 6.58
CA ARG A 67 31.04 -3.09 5.46
C ARG A 67 31.66 -1.77 5.92
N ARG A 68 31.17 -1.21 7.03
CA ARG A 68 31.76 -0.01 7.65
C ARG A 68 33.22 -0.22 8.01
N ASP A 69 33.56 -1.36 8.64
CA ASP A 69 34.96 -1.68 8.99
C ASP A 69 35.85 -1.77 7.74
N SER A 70 35.27 -2.20 6.61
CA SER A 70 35.94 -2.27 5.30
C SER A 70 35.87 -0.96 4.49
N GLY A 71 35.38 0.14 5.06
CA GLY A 71 35.21 1.42 4.36
C GLY A 71 34.14 1.43 3.26
N LEU A 72 33.26 0.42 3.23
CA LEU A 72 32.20 0.27 2.22
C LEU A 72 30.87 0.87 2.72
N GLU A 73 30.11 1.46 1.78
CA GLU A 73 28.79 2.00 2.11
C GLU A 73 27.82 0.93 2.67
N PRO A 74 26.99 1.27 3.66
CA PRO A 74 25.95 0.37 4.18
C PRO A 74 24.93 -0.04 3.13
N ILE A 75 24.49 -1.29 3.19
CA ILE A 75 23.38 -1.80 2.39
C ILE A 75 22.08 -1.19 2.91
N ARG A 76 21.33 -0.55 2.01
CA ARG A 76 20.02 0.04 2.32
C ARG A 76 18.90 -0.97 2.17
N GLU A 77 17.91 -0.85 3.05
CA GLU A 77 16.65 -1.59 2.93
C GLU A 77 15.87 -1.13 1.70
N THR A 78 15.11 -2.06 1.11
CA THR A 78 14.10 -1.78 0.10
C THR A 78 12.72 -2.15 0.64
N CYS A 79 11.66 -1.76 -0.08
CA CYS A 79 10.30 -2.11 0.31
C CYS A 79 10.15 -3.62 0.50
N VAL A 80 9.64 -4.04 1.66
CA VAL A 80 9.49 -5.48 2.00
C VAL A 80 8.67 -6.25 0.97
N THR A 81 7.74 -5.58 0.29
CA THR A 81 6.91 -6.13 -0.79
C THR A 81 7.72 -6.61 -1.99
N ARG A 82 8.95 -6.12 -2.18
CA ARG A 82 9.89 -6.60 -3.21
C ARG A 82 10.40 -8.01 -2.93
N CYS A 83 10.41 -8.46 -1.68
CA CYS A 83 10.82 -9.82 -1.27
C CYS A 83 9.62 -10.77 -1.08
N ARG A 84 8.41 -10.40 -1.49
CA ARG A 84 7.20 -11.19 -1.20
C ARG A 84 7.21 -12.62 -1.79
N ASN A 85 7.98 -12.84 -2.86
CA ASN A 85 8.12 -14.15 -3.49
C ASN A 85 9.16 -15.05 -2.78
N ILE A 86 9.87 -14.53 -1.77
CA ILE A 86 10.88 -15.28 -1.00
C ILE A 86 10.21 -15.82 0.26
N LEU A 87 10.05 -17.15 0.30
CA LEU A 87 9.42 -17.87 1.40
C LEU A 87 10.30 -17.88 2.67
N GLY A 88 9.68 -18.08 3.84
CA GLY A 88 10.36 -18.13 5.13
C GLY A 88 10.86 -16.77 5.64
N SER A 89 11.65 -16.78 6.72
CA SER A 89 12.21 -15.57 7.34
C SER A 89 13.46 -15.03 6.64
N SER A 90 14.08 -15.83 5.78
CA SER A 90 15.33 -15.53 5.09
C SER A 90 15.43 -16.30 3.78
N GLY A 91 16.04 -15.67 2.77
CA GLY A 91 16.27 -16.30 1.47
C GLY A 91 16.71 -15.29 0.41
N VAL A 92 17.08 -15.79 -0.77
CA VAL A 92 17.49 -15.00 -1.93
C VAL A 92 16.63 -15.40 -3.12
N GLY A 93 16.25 -14.43 -3.95
CA GLY A 93 15.49 -14.70 -5.17
C GLY A 93 15.32 -13.47 -6.03
N GLN A 94 14.60 -13.60 -7.14
CA GLN A 94 14.26 -12.45 -7.98
C GLN A 94 13.34 -11.47 -7.24
N CYS A 95 13.62 -10.17 -7.35
CA CYS A 95 12.76 -9.17 -6.73
C CYS A 95 11.37 -9.16 -7.40
N ALA A 96 10.32 -9.21 -6.59
CA ALA A 96 8.96 -9.06 -7.08
C ALA A 96 8.74 -7.69 -7.74
N PRO A 97 7.95 -7.60 -8.83
CA PRO A 97 7.63 -6.34 -9.49
C PRO A 97 7.11 -5.28 -8.52
N ARG A 98 7.44 -4.01 -8.76
CA ARG A 98 6.99 -2.91 -7.91
C ARG A 98 5.47 -2.86 -8.04
N LEU A 99 4.76 -2.94 -6.91
CA LEU A 99 3.32 -2.69 -6.89
C LEU A 99 3.09 -1.25 -7.37
N ARG A 100 2.69 -1.09 -8.64
CA ARG A 100 2.23 0.19 -9.16
C ARG A 100 0.89 0.45 -8.48
N LYS A 101 0.79 1.52 -7.71
CA LYS A 101 -0.43 1.97 -7.01
C LYS A 101 -1.59 2.36 -7.96
N GLY A 102 -1.57 1.99 -9.25
CA GLY A 102 -2.40 2.69 -10.25
C GLY A 102 -2.78 1.99 -11.55
N VAL A 103 -2.62 0.67 -11.72
CA VAL A 103 -3.05 0.01 -12.98
C VAL A 103 -4.42 -0.68 -12.88
N LEU A 104 -4.90 -1.00 -11.67
CA LEU A 104 -6.23 -1.62 -11.52
C LEU A 104 -7.39 -0.61 -11.46
N ASN A 105 -7.14 0.70 -11.31
CA ASN A 105 -8.21 1.65 -10.95
C ASN A 105 -8.21 3.00 -11.68
N ALA A 106 -7.27 3.35 -12.57
CA ALA A 106 -7.23 4.74 -13.08
C ALA A 106 -8.41 5.11 -14.00
N ALA A 107 -8.79 4.26 -14.94
CA ALA A 107 -9.93 4.51 -15.83
C ALA A 107 -11.28 4.31 -15.12
N GLY A 108 -11.40 3.27 -14.29
CA GLY A 108 -12.60 3.01 -13.48
C GLY A 108 -12.84 4.05 -12.38
N SER A 109 -11.78 4.56 -11.73
CA SER A 109 -11.91 5.51 -10.61
C SER A 109 -12.32 6.91 -11.04
N LYS A 110 -11.91 7.39 -12.22
CA LYS A 110 -12.41 8.68 -12.75
C LYS A 110 -13.91 8.60 -13.05
N ARG A 111 -14.34 7.52 -13.71
CA ARG A 111 -15.77 7.27 -13.99
C ARG A 111 -16.58 7.14 -12.71
N LEU A 112 -16.11 6.32 -11.74
CA LEU A 112 -16.78 6.15 -10.45
C LEU A 112 -16.81 7.46 -9.63
N ARG A 113 -15.75 8.27 -9.68
CA ARG A 113 -15.73 9.60 -9.03
C ARG A 113 -16.79 10.52 -9.65
N ASN A 114 -16.95 10.51 -10.97
CA ASN A 114 -17.98 11.29 -11.66
C ASN A 114 -19.40 10.82 -11.35
N CYS A 115 -19.60 9.51 -11.11
CA CYS A 115 -20.88 8.97 -10.68
C CYS A 115 -21.26 9.42 -9.26
N ARG A 116 -20.28 9.65 -8.37
CA ARG A 116 -20.49 9.90 -6.93
C ARG A 116 -20.78 11.35 -6.54
N LYS A 117 -21.28 12.16 -7.47
CA LYS A 117 -21.71 13.53 -7.13
C LYS A 117 -22.90 13.49 -6.16
N PRO A 118 -22.94 14.36 -5.14
CA PRO A 118 -24.03 14.37 -4.17
C PRO A 118 -25.36 14.76 -4.85
N CYS A 119 -26.42 14.04 -4.52
CA CYS A 119 -27.78 14.34 -4.97
C CYS A 119 -28.35 15.51 -4.18
N GLN A 120 -28.53 16.67 -4.82
CA GLN A 120 -29.01 17.88 -4.14
C GLN A 120 -30.55 18.07 -4.19
N ASP A 121 -31.23 17.61 -5.25
CA ASP A 121 -32.61 18.10 -5.52
C ASP A 121 -33.73 17.06 -5.71
N SER A 122 -33.43 15.76 -5.69
CA SER A 122 -34.48 14.75 -5.89
C SER A 122 -35.13 14.37 -4.55
N LYS A 123 -36.23 15.05 -4.17
CA LYS A 123 -36.92 14.81 -2.89
C LYS A 123 -37.90 13.64 -2.91
N ILE A 124 -38.34 13.20 -4.09
CA ILE A 124 -39.36 12.15 -4.22
C ILE A 124 -38.71 10.78 -4.39
N ALA A 125 -38.86 9.93 -3.37
CA ALA A 125 -38.48 8.53 -3.46
C ALA A 125 -39.57 7.72 -4.18
N THR A 126 -39.17 6.90 -5.14
CA THR A 126 -40.07 6.00 -5.89
C THR A 126 -39.53 4.57 -5.81
N CYS A 127 -40.32 3.59 -6.22
CA CYS A 127 -39.89 2.19 -6.25
C CYS A 127 -39.04 1.93 -7.49
N TRP A 128 -37.90 1.28 -7.29
CA TRP A 128 -37.01 0.85 -8.36
C TRP A 128 -36.72 -0.63 -8.23
N ARG A 129 -36.71 -1.35 -9.36
CA ARG A 129 -36.34 -2.76 -9.47
C ARG A 129 -35.07 -2.96 -10.28
N ASN A 130 -34.27 -3.96 -9.93
CA ASN A 130 -33.12 -4.39 -10.72
C ASN A 130 -33.43 -5.69 -11.50
N LYS A 131 -32.49 -6.18 -12.31
CA LYS A 131 -32.67 -7.41 -13.10
C LYS A 131 -32.75 -8.68 -12.26
N GLN A 132 -32.27 -8.63 -11.02
CA GLN A 132 -32.26 -9.74 -10.05
C GLN A 132 -33.53 -9.77 -9.17
N ASN A 133 -34.59 -9.07 -9.58
CA ASN A 133 -35.84 -8.93 -8.82
C ASN A 133 -35.67 -8.30 -7.42
N GLY A 134 -34.62 -7.51 -7.22
CA GLY A 134 -34.45 -6.66 -6.04
C GLY A 134 -35.18 -5.34 -6.22
N CYS A 135 -35.89 -4.88 -5.20
CA CYS A 135 -36.62 -3.63 -5.12
C CYS A 135 -36.10 -2.73 -3.99
N ILE A 136 -36.10 -1.41 -4.21
CA ILE A 136 -35.68 -0.40 -3.24
C ILE A 136 -36.46 0.90 -3.43
N LEU A 137 -36.74 1.61 -2.33
CA LEU A 137 -37.22 2.99 -2.36
C LEU A 137 -36.04 3.94 -2.36
N GLN A 138 -35.87 4.65 -3.47
CA GLN A 138 -34.80 5.63 -3.63
C GLN A 138 -35.23 6.74 -4.58
N THR A 139 -34.51 7.85 -4.53
CA THR A 139 -34.76 9.00 -5.39
C THR A 139 -34.25 8.72 -6.81
N ARG A 140 -34.70 9.50 -7.79
CA ARG A 140 -34.23 9.35 -9.17
C ARG A 140 -32.71 9.55 -9.28
N CYS A 141 -32.19 10.58 -8.61
CA CYS A 141 -30.76 10.86 -8.60
C CYS A 141 -29.95 9.69 -7.99
N GLN A 142 -30.43 9.09 -6.89
CA GLN A 142 -29.79 7.92 -6.28
C GLN A 142 -29.79 6.71 -7.22
N ALA A 143 -30.87 6.48 -7.97
CA ALA A 143 -30.96 5.42 -8.96
C ALA A 143 -29.98 5.64 -10.13
N GLU A 144 -29.92 6.85 -10.68
CA GLU A 144 -28.99 7.22 -11.77
C GLU A 144 -27.53 7.11 -11.35
N GLN A 145 -27.20 7.58 -10.14
CA GLN A 145 -25.88 7.41 -9.54
C GLN A 145 -25.49 5.94 -9.43
N ARG A 146 -26.37 5.07 -8.90
CA ARG A 146 -26.10 3.63 -8.80
C ARG A 146 -26.01 2.95 -10.17
N ASN A 147 -26.80 3.39 -11.15
CA ASN A 147 -26.75 2.89 -12.53
C ASN A 147 -25.44 3.28 -13.23
N CYS A 148 -24.93 4.47 -12.95
CA CYS A 148 -23.63 4.94 -13.42
C CYS A 148 -22.49 4.04 -12.91
N GLU A 149 -22.57 3.59 -11.65
CA GLU A 149 -21.63 2.63 -11.06
C GLU A 149 -21.84 1.19 -11.55
N ARG A 150 -23.07 0.81 -11.94
CA ARG A 150 -23.46 -0.59 -12.24
C ARG A 150 -24.18 -0.72 -13.60
N PRO A 151 -23.44 -0.79 -14.71
CA PRO A 151 -24.05 -0.87 -16.05
C PRO A 151 -24.83 -2.19 -16.30
N ASN A 152 -24.45 -3.29 -15.67
CA ASN A 152 -25.02 -4.62 -15.99
C ASN A 152 -26.29 -4.96 -15.17
N ASN A 153 -26.56 -4.25 -14.07
CA ASN A 153 -27.71 -4.48 -13.20
C ASN A 153 -28.35 -3.16 -12.79
N GLN A 154 -28.87 -2.45 -13.79
CA GLN A 154 -29.47 -1.14 -13.62
C GLN A 154 -30.82 -1.22 -12.89
N TRP A 155 -31.06 -0.22 -12.07
CA TRP A 155 -32.34 0.12 -11.46
C TRP A 155 -33.26 0.75 -12.49
N MET A 156 -34.42 0.16 -12.67
CA MET A 156 -35.51 0.65 -13.51
C MET A 156 -36.72 0.97 -12.63
N ARG A 157 -37.54 1.93 -13.04
CA ARG A 157 -38.75 2.29 -12.29
C ARG A 157 -39.68 1.07 -12.20
N ALA A 158 -40.21 0.85 -11.01
CA ALA A 158 -41.19 -0.19 -10.72
C ALA A 158 -42.48 0.42 -10.16
N SER A 159 -43.53 -0.38 -10.10
CA SER A 159 -44.77 0.03 -9.43
C SER A 159 -44.50 0.27 -7.94
N GLN A 160 -45.18 1.24 -7.31
CA GLN A 160 -45.04 1.48 -5.87
C GLN A 160 -45.34 0.22 -5.04
N TRP A 161 -46.28 -0.60 -5.52
CA TRP A 161 -46.65 -1.87 -4.88
C TRP A 161 -45.47 -2.85 -4.74
N SER A 162 -44.57 -2.89 -5.72
CA SER A 162 -43.39 -3.77 -5.70
C SER A 162 -42.45 -3.47 -4.52
N CYS A 163 -42.57 -2.28 -3.91
CA CYS A 163 -41.83 -1.87 -2.73
C CYS A 163 -42.71 -1.74 -1.47
N LYS A 164 -43.92 -2.32 -1.44
CA LYS A 164 -44.79 -2.28 -0.25
C LYS A 164 -44.03 -2.71 1.01
N GLY A 165 -44.04 -1.88 2.05
CA GLY A 165 -43.33 -2.12 3.31
C GLY A 165 -41.84 -1.76 3.31
N ASN A 166 -41.31 -1.20 2.21
CA ASN A 166 -39.97 -0.64 2.19
C ASN A 166 -39.96 0.79 2.73
N VAL A 167 -38.79 1.24 3.18
CA VAL A 167 -38.55 2.61 3.65
C VAL A 167 -37.50 3.30 2.81
N VAL A 168 -37.58 4.63 2.71
CA VAL A 168 -36.59 5.45 1.98
C VAL A 168 -35.24 5.36 2.70
N GLY A 169 -34.18 5.10 1.94
CA GLY A 169 -32.84 4.86 2.51
C GLY A 169 -32.66 3.47 3.13
N GLY A 170 -33.69 2.62 3.09
CA GLY A 170 -33.58 1.20 3.43
C GLY A 170 -32.73 0.41 2.45
N GLY A 171 -32.43 -0.83 2.81
CA GLY A 171 -31.71 -1.77 1.95
C GLY A 171 -32.53 -2.27 0.76
N VAL A 172 -31.85 -2.96 -0.16
CA VAL A 172 -32.51 -3.70 -1.24
C VAL A 172 -33.26 -4.90 -0.65
N ARG A 173 -34.53 -5.06 -1.01
CA ARG A 173 -35.36 -6.22 -0.65
C ARG A 173 -35.85 -6.94 -1.90
N HIS A 174 -36.46 -8.12 -1.76
CA HIS A 174 -37.12 -8.75 -2.89
C HIS A 174 -38.33 -7.92 -3.33
N CYS A 175 -38.61 -7.85 -4.64
CA CYS A 175 -39.80 -7.18 -5.14
C CYS A 175 -41.05 -7.98 -4.78
N ASN A 176 -42.08 -7.29 -4.28
CA ASN A 176 -43.38 -7.91 -4.07
C ASN A 176 -44.04 -8.22 -5.42
N GLY A 177 -44.48 -9.47 -5.59
CA GLY A 177 -45.36 -9.84 -6.69
C GLY A 177 -46.78 -9.34 -6.45
N ARG A 178 -47.52 -9.04 -7.52
CA ARG A 178 -48.98 -9.09 -7.44
C ARG A 178 -49.35 -10.56 -7.45
N SER A 179 -49.97 -11.05 -6.38
CA SER A 179 -50.73 -12.29 -6.45
C SER A 179 -51.85 -12.06 -7.45
N ILE A 180 -51.72 -12.66 -8.64
CA ILE A 180 -52.84 -12.76 -9.57
C ILE A 180 -53.76 -13.79 -8.93
N ILE A 181 -54.80 -13.34 -8.23
CA ILE A 181 -55.92 -14.21 -7.89
C ILE A 181 -56.56 -14.51 -9.24
N LYS A 182 -56.47 -15.77 -9.69
CA LYS A 182 -57.24 -16.27 -10.82
C LYS A 182 -58.60 -16.64 -10.24
N ASP A 183 -59.62 -15.85 -10.59
CA ASP A 183 -61.02 -16.28 -10.50
C ASP A 183 -61.33 -17.27 -11.63
#